data_AF-I0FED7-F1
#
_entry.id   AF-I0FED7-F1
#
_cell.length_a   1.000
_cell.length_b   1.000
_cell.length_c   1.000
_cell.angle_alpha   90.00
_cell.angle_beta   90.00
_cell.angle_gamma   90.00
#
_symmetry.space_group_name_H-M   'P 1'
#
loop_
_entity.id
_entity.type
_entity.pdbx_description
1 polymer ?
#
loop_
_entity_poly.entity_id
_entity_poly.type
_entity_poly.pdbx_seq_one_letter_code
_entity_poly.pdbx_strand_id
1 'polypeptide(L)'
;MTSSNVEISEYNERYTKDEFYNLLKNLGADNIRKLSVFIELWKAYNEMISYFRVIKPKIKFDDVLFELKSNFCVAVFSYFQFLKRSFNEFVVVKDKDKVFSPNLIVAYIYELSSVSLEILYMRVFDRCYDKLHKDDRDAILFVRDLLVQDMLMDPSVFNVKDYKIYDDYEFYRILGKLGDDRMVKVVGIFADLNKKMDLLFDSINAFDGYIAAEKDDKRKENFRNAKSNFLYSFHRDVKLVYFFNIKSVFNSDNVDDIYSSIMKLSTSFSTYMEGLEDRIWYFLKDMGIV
;
A
#
# COMPACT_ATOMS: atom_id res chain seq x y z
N MET A 1 12.21 -33.38 -14.72
CA MET A 1 11.13 -33.88 -15.60
C MET A 1 10.73 -32.73 -16.50
N THR A 2 10.97 -32.90 -17.80
CA THR A 2 10.80 -31.89 -18.84
C THR A 2 9.33 -31.53 -19.02
N SER A 3 9.01 -30.25 -18.84
CA SER A 3 7.73 -29.65 -19.21
C SER A 3 7.51 -29.86 -20.71
N SER A 4 6.51 -30.66 -21.07
CA SER A 4 5.98 -30.65 -22.43
C SER A 4 5.36 -29.28 -22.68
N ASN A 5 6.07 -28.43 -23.41
CA ASN A 5 5.47 -27.37 -24.19
C ASN A 5 4.47 -28.01 -25.15
N VAL A 6 3.21 -28.07 -24.73
CA VAL A 6 2.09 -28.37 -25.63
C VAL A 6 2.02 -27.20 -26.61
N GLU A 7 2.36 -27.45 -27.87
CA GLU A 7 2.23 -26.47 -28.95
C GLU A 7 0.80 -25.95 -29.02
N ILE A 8 0.64 -24.64 -28.79
CA ILE A 8 -0.61 -23.89 -28.78
C ILE A 8 -1.03 -23.58 -30.24
N SER A 9 -1.19 -24.61 -31.09
CA SER A 9 -1.57 -24.42 -32.51
C SER A 9 -3.08 -24.57 -32.76
N GLU A 10 -3.78 -25.44 -32.03
CA GLU A 10 -5.20 -25.74 -32.28
C GLU A 10 -6.20 -24.67 -31.79
N TYR A 11 -5.78 -23.76 -30.90
CA TYR A 11 -6.66 -22.73 -30.32
C TYR A 11 -6.49 -21.33 -30.93
N ASN A 12 -5.95 -21.25 -32.16
CA ASN A 12 -5.70 -19.97 -32.83
C ASN A 12 -6.57 -19.69 -34.05
N GLU A 13 -7.67 -20.44 -34.24
CA GLU A 13 -8.65 -20.14 -35.29
C GLU A 13 -9.07 -18.67 -35.27
N ARG A 14 -9.17 -18.11 -36.48
CA ARG A 14 -9.70 -16.77 -36.71
C ARG A 14 -11.08 -16.93 -37.30
N TYR A 15 -12.07 -16.34 -36.66
CA TYR A 15 -13.43 -16.30 -37.18
C TYR A 15 -13.65 -15.02 -37.98
N THR A 16 -14.21 -15.16 -39.17
CA THR A 16 -14.93 -14.08 -39.83
C THR A 16 -16.20 -13.74 -39.05
N LYS A 17 -16.78 -12.57 -39.33
CA LYS A 17 -18.01 -12.12 -38.68
C LYS A 17 -19.17 -13.11 -38.89
N ASP A 18 -19.30 -13.66 -40.10
CA ASP A 18 -20.36 -14.59 -40.45
C ASP A 18 -20.17 -15.96 -39.78
N GLU A 19 -18.93 -16.46 -39.72
CA GLU A 19 -18.60 -17.69 -38.99
C GLU A 19 -18.94 -17.56 -37.50
N PHE A 20 -18.58 -16.42 -36.89
CA PHE A 20 -18.89 -16.16 -35.49
C PHE A 20 -20.41 -16.11 -35.23
N TYR A 21 -21.20 -15.44 -36.07
CA TYR A 21 -22.65 -15.42 -35.88
C TYR A 21 -23.32 -16.78 -36.10
N ASN A 22 -22.83 -17.56 -37.06
CA ASN A 22 -23.30 -18.93 -37.25
C ASN A 22 -22.97 -19.80 -36.02
N LEU A 23 -21.80 -19.60 -35.42
CA LEU A 23 -21.39 -20.26 -34.18
C LEU A 23 -22.33 -19.89 -33.02
N LEU A 24 -22.65 -18.61 -32.85
CA LEU A 24 -23.65 -18.16 -31.87
C LEU A 24 -25.02 -18.81 -32.11
N LYS A 25 -25.49 -18.85 -33.36
CA LYS A 25 -26.75 -19.52 -33.72
C LYS A 25 -26.75 -21.00 -33.33
N ASN A 26 -25.63 -21.69 -33.53
CA ASN A 26 -25.48 -23.11 -33.23
C ASN A 26 -25.39 -23.42 -31.72
N LEU A 27 -24.92 -22.47 -30.91
CA LEU A 27 -24.88 -22.59 -29.43
C LEU A 27 -26.28 -22.69 -28.82
N GLY A 28 -27.27 -22.06 -29.45
CA GLY A 28 -28.65 -22.00 -28.96
C GLY A 28 -28.84 -20.95 -27.86
N ALA A 29 -30.09 -20.52 -27.66
CA ALA A 29 -30.43 -19.37 -26.82
C ALA A 29 -29.97 -19.50 -25.37
N ASP A 30 -30.05 -20.68 -24.77
CA ASP A 30 -29.71 -20.87 -23.36
C ASP A 30 -28.20 -20.74 -23.10
N ASN A 31 -27.36 -21.20 -24.04
CA ASN A 31 -25.92 -21.01 -23.94
C ASN A 31 -25.51 -19.56 -24.24
N ILE A 32 -26.21 -18.88 -25.15
CA ILE A 32 -26.02 -17.43 -25.36
C ILE A 32 -26.34 -16.64 -24.08
N ARG A 33 -27.40 -17.00 -23.34
CA ARG A 33 -27.72 -16.33 -22.06
C ARG A 33 -26.59 -16.44 -21.04
N LYS A 34 -25.87 -17.56 -21.00
CA LYS A 34 -24.69 -17.73 -20.14
C LYS A 34 -23.56 -16.74 -20.48
N LEU A 35 -23.54 -16.18 -21.69
CA LEU A 35 -22.57 -15.15 -22.12
C LEU A 35 -22.88 -13.75 -21.55
N SER A 36 -24.08 -13.55 -20.96
CA SER A 36 -24.43 -12.26 -20.35
C SER A 36 -23.47 -11.85 -19.24
N VAL A 37 -22.82 -12.81 -18.59
CA VAL A 37 -21.78 -12.58 -17.58
C VAL A 37 -20.58 -11.79 -18.13
N PHE A 38 -20.32 -11.86 -19.45
CA PHE A 38 -19.28 -11.08 -20.12
C PHE A 38 -19.63 -9.59 -20.23
N ILE A 39 -20.90 -9.21 -20.09
CA ILE A 39 -21.33 -7.81 -20.09
C ILE A 39 -20.82 -7.09 -18.85
N GLU A 40 -20.89 -7.71 -17.66
CA GLU A 40 -20.36 -7.12 -16.43
C GLU A 40 -18.86 -6.91 -16.51
N LEU A 41 -18.19 -7.88 -17.10
CA LEU A 41 -16.75 -7.88 -17.31
C LEU A 41 -16.33 -6.81 -18.35
N TRP A 42 -17.13 -6.59 -19.40
CA TRP A 42 -16.95 -5.48 -20.32
C TRP A 42 -17.18 -4.11 -19.67
N LYS A 43 -18.12 -3.99 -18.73
CA LYS A 43 -18.30 -2.74 -17.95
C LYS A 43 -17.08 -2.45 -17.09
N ALA A 44 -16.61 -3.46 -16.33
CA ALA A 44 -15.40 -3.36 -15.52
C ALA A 44 -14.21 -2.93 -16.38
N TYR A 45 -13.98 -3.58 -17.53
CA TYR A 45 -12.96 -3.19 -18.52
C TYR A 45 -13.07 -1.72 -18.97
N ASN A 46 -14.27 -1.22 -19.26
CA ASN A 46 -14.43 0.17 -19.72
C ASN A 46 -14.20 1.18 -18.59
N GLU A 47 -14.67 0.91 -17.37
CA GLU A 47 -14.37 1.75 -16.20
C GLU A 47 -12.86 1.85 -15.96
N MET A 48 -12.18 0.72 -16.15
CA MET A 48 -10.74 0.56 -16.06
C MET A 48 -9.98 1.42 -17.10
N ILE A 49 -10.32 1.27 -18.37
CA ILE A 49 -9.73 2.08 -19.44
C ILE A 49 -10.01 3.58 -19.21
N SER A 50 -11.20 3.93 -18.72
CA SER A 50 -11.52 5.33 -18.41
C SER A 50 -10.63 5.90 -17.31
N TYR A 51 -10.32 5.11 -16.27
CA TYR A 51 -9.40 5.49 -15.20
C TYR A 51 -8.05 5.90 -15.75
N PHE A 52 -7.41 5.02 -16.53
CA PHE A 52 -6.08 5.27 -17.07
C PHE A 52 -6.04 6.37 -18.14
N ARG A 53 -7.15 6.66 -18.82
CA ARG A 53 -7.24 7.76 -19.78
C ARG A 53 -7.32 9.13 -19.10
N VAL A 54 -7.99 9.21 -17.97
CA VAL A 54 -8.31 10.49 -17.30
C VAL A 54 -7.29 10.82 -16.22
N ILE A 55 -6.58 9.83 -15.68
CA ILE A 55 -5.62 10.06 -14.62
C ILE A 55 -4.36 10.75 -15.08
N LYS A 56 -4.05 11.81 -14.34
CA LYS A 56 -2.72 12.39 -14.23
C LYS A 56 -2.23 12.06 -12.82
N PRO A 57 -1.44 10.99 -12.64
CA PRO A 57 -0.93 10.65 -11.32
C PRO A 57 -0.08 11.81 -10.82
N LYS A 58 -0.39 12.36 -9.64
CA LYS A 58 0.30 13.54 -9.10
C LYS A 58 1.48 13.19 -8.21
N ILE A 59 1.42 12.06 -7.52
CA ILE A 59 2.63 11.42 -6.98
C ILE A 59 3.28 10.70 -8.16
N LYS A 60 4.61 10.72 -8.24
CA LYS A 60 5.38 9.96 -9.25
C LYS A 60 5.24 8.47 -8.96
N PHE A 61 4.09 7.95 -9.34
CA PHE A 61 3.62 6.58 -9.21
C PHE A 61 4.03 5.74 -10.41
N ASP A 62 5.16 6.01 -11.04
CA ASP A 62 5.47 5.33 -12.31
C ASP A 62 5.48 3.80 -12.11
N ASP A 63 5.96 3.34 -10.96
CA ASP A 63 5.95 1.91 -10.57
C ASP A 63 4.55 1.41 -10.20
N VAL A 64 3.80 2.15 -9.37
CA VAL A 64 2.42 1.80 -8.97
C VAL A 64 1.46 1.74 -10.16
N LEU A 65 1.57 2.72 -11.07
CA LEU A 65 0.77 2.78 -12.29
C LEU A 65 1.21 1.70 -13.28
N PHE A 66 2.51 1.42 -13.38
CA PHE A 66 3.03 0.33 -14.20
C PHE A 66 2.47 -1.01 -13.71
N GLU A 67 2.53 -1.28 -12.41
CA GLU A 67 2.04 -2.51 -11.81
C GLU A 67 0.52 -2.68 -12.00
N LEU A 68 -0.26 -1.63 -11.74
CA LEU A 68 -1.71 -1.66 -11.96
C LEU A 68 -2.08 -1.88 -13.43
N LYS A 69 -1.32 -1.28 -14.37
CA LYS A 69 -1.48 -1.53 -15.81
C LYS A 69 -1.07 -2.95 -16.19
N SER A 70 0.03 -3.45 -15.63
CA SER A 70 0.53 -4.80 -15.88
C SER A 70 -0.50 -5.84 -15.45
N ASN A 71 -0.99 -5.75 -14.21
CA ASN A 71 -2.00 -6.66 -13.64
C ASN A 71 -3.27 -6.68 -14.48
N PHE A 72 -3.70 -5.53 -14.98
CA PHE A 72 -4.83 -5.45 -15.89
C PHE A 72 -4.57 -6.04 -17.26
N CYS A 73 -3.43 -5.73 -17.87
CA CYS A 73 -3.08 -6.30 -19.16
C CYS A 73 -3.06 -7.83 -19.07
N VAL A 74 -2.52 -8.39 -17.99
CA VAL A 74 -2.55 -9.84 -17.72
C VAL A 74 -4.00 -10.33 -17.59
N ALA A 75 -4.80 -9.75 -16.71
CA ALA A 75 -6.18 -10.19 -16.49
C ALA A 75 -7.04 -10.12 -17.77
N VAL A 76 -6.90 -9.05 -18.56
CA VAL A 76 -7.59 -8.86 -19.83
C VAL A 76 -7.11 -9.86 -20.88
N PHE A 77 -5.80 -10.07 -20.98
CA PHE A 77 -5.22 -11.01 -21.94
C PHE A 77 -5.66 -12.44 -21.62
N SER A 78 -5.55 -12.86 -20.36
CA SER A 78 -6.00 -14.17 -19.87
C SER A 78 -7.48 -14.40 -20.18
N TYR A 79 -8.32 -13.39 -19.95
CA TYR A 79 -9.74 -13.45 -20.28
C TYR A 79 -10.00 -13.60 -21.80
N PHE A 80 -9.35 -12.81 -22.65
CA PHE A 80 -9.55 -12.92 -24.10
C PHE A 80 -9.01 -14.24 -24.66
N GLN A 81 -7.91 -14.76 -24.11
CA GLN A 81 -7.42 -16.09 -24.46
C GLN A 81 -8.41 -17.18 -24.07
N PHE A 82 -8.99 -17.08 -22.86
CA PHE A 82 -10.03 -18.00 -22.42
C PHE A 82 -11.24 -17.97 -23.36
N LEU A 83 -11.76 -16.79 -23.69
CA LEU A 83 -12.87 -16.64 -24.64
C LEU A 83 -12.55 -17.34 -25.96
N LYS A 84 -11.38 -17.04 -26.54
CA LYS A 84 -10.96 -17.60 -27.82
C LYS A 84 -10.88 -19.13 -27.75
N ARG A 85 -10.28 -19.66 -26.69
CA ARG A 85 -10.18 -21.10 -26.45
C ARG A 85 -11.56 -21.75 -26.32
N SER A 86 -12.45 -21.18 -25.50
CA SER A 86 -13.82 -21.68 -25.32
C SER A 86 -14.57 -21.77 -26.65
N PHE A 87 -14.52 -20.73 -27.48
CA PHE A 87 -15.18 -20.74 -28.79
C PHE A 87 -14.57 -21.78 -29.74
N ASN A 88 -13.25 -21.98 -29.73
CA ASN A 88 -12.61 -23.00 -30.54
C ASN A 88 -12.95 -24.43 -30.07
N GLU A 89 -13.00 -24.66 -28.75
CA GLU A 89 -13.42 -25.94 -28.19
C GLU A 89 -14.86 -26.30 -28.59
N PHE A 90 -15.76 -25.33 -28.73
CA PHE A 90 -17.10 -25.57 -29.28
C PHE A 90 -17.07 -26.10 -30.71
N VAL A 91 -16.25 -25.48 -31.57
CA VAL A 91 -16.15 -25.86 -32.99
C VAL A 91 -15.57 -27.27 -33.13
N VAL A 92 -14.52 -27.57 -32.37
CA VAL A 92 -13.79 -28.84 -32.44
C VAL A 92 -14.56 -29.97 -31.76
N VAL A 93 -14.99 -29.78 -30.51
CA VAL A 93 -15.53 -30.85 -29.66
C VAL A 93 -17.04 -31.06 -29.89
N LYS A 94 -17.75 -30.05 -30.45
CA LYS A 94 -19.21 -30.04 -30.65
C LYS A 94 -20.06 -30.29 -29.39
N ASP A 95 -19.42 -30.33 -28.23
CA ASP A 95 -20.05 -30.49 -26.92
C ASP A 95 -20.42 -29.10 -26.38
N LYS A 96 -21.72 -28.81 -26.39
CA LYS A 96 -22.25 -27.49 -26.05
C LYS A 96 -22.08 -27.15 -24.56
N ASP A 97 -21.92 -28.16 -23.70
CA ASP A 97 -21.83 -27.98 -22.25
C ASP A 97 -20.39 -27.72 -21.79
N LYS A 98 -19.38 -28.11 -22.59
CA LYS A 98 -17.96 -27.83 -22.30
C LYS A 98 -17.49 -26.43 -22.66
N VAL A 99 -18.18 -25.76 -23.59
CA VAL A 99 -17.84 -24.41 -24.08
C VAL A 99 -17.83 -23.37 -22.95
N PHE A 100 -18.77 -23.51 -22.03
CA PHE A 100 -19.05 -22.52 -20.98
C PHE A 100 -19.20 -23.23 -19.65
N SER A 101 -18.07 -23.68 -19.10
CA SER A 101 -18.00 -24.04 -17.69
C SER A 101 -18.27 -22.78 -16.85
N PRO A 102 -19.38 -22.70 -16.11
CA PRO A 102 -19.72 -21.51 -15.33
C PRO A 102 -18.62 -21.17 -14.31
N ASN A 103 -17.98 -22.20 -13.75
CA ASN A 103 -16.90 -22.04 -12.77
C ASN A 103 -15.66 -21.34 -13.35
N LEU A 104 -15.28 -21.68 -14.59
CA LEU A 104 -14.16 -21.03 -15.28
C LEU A 104 -14.47 -19.56 -15.58
N ILE A 105 -15.70 -19.28 -16.04
CA ILE A 105 -16.11 -17.91 -16.33
C ILE A 105 -16.13 -17.05 -15.05
N VAL A 106 -16.64 -17.61 -13.95
CA VAL A 106 -16.63 -16.96 -12.63
C VAL A 106 -15.20 -16.66 -12.17
N ALA A 107 -14.23 -17.54 -12.41
CA ALA A 107 -12.83 -17.30 -12.05
C ALA A 107 -12.24 -16.08 -12.79
N TYR A 108 -12.46 -15.94 -14.10
CA TYR A 108 -11.99 -14.77 -14.85
C TYR A 108 -12.74 -13.48 -14.50
N ILE A 109 -14.03 -13.58 -14.17
CA ILE A 109 -14.79 -12.45 -13.61
C ILE A 109 -14.16 -12.01 -12.30
N TYR A 110 -13.81 -12.96 -11.43
CA TYR A 110 -13.17 -12.66 -10.16
C TYR A 110 -11.80 -11.97 -10.36
N GLU A 111 -10.97 -12.44 -11.29
CA GLU A 111 -9.66 -11.84 -11.59
C GLU A 111 -9.77 -10.40 -12.13
N LEU A 112 -10.69 -10.14 -13.07
CA LEU A 112 -10.89 -8.78 -13.57
C LEU A 112 -11.57 -7.85 -12.56
N SER A 113 -12.49 -8.40 -11.76
CA SER A 113 -13.16 -7.65 -10.70
C SER A 113 -12.19 -7.31 -9.58
N SER A 114 -11.22 -8.17 -9.26
CA SER A 114 -10.20 -7.89 -8.24
C SER A 114 -9.31 -6.72 -8.66
N VAL A 115 -8.82 -6.69 -9.90
CA VAL A 115 -8.06 -5.54 -10.43
C VAL A 115 -8.92 -4.26 -10.45
N SER A 116 -10.19 -4.39 -10.79
CA SER A 116 -11.13 -3.26 -10.77
C SER A 116 -11.32 -2.69 -9.35
N LEU A 117 -11.39 -3.57 -8.34
CA LEU A 117 -11.40 -3.16 -6.93
C LEU A 117 -10.11 -2.46 -6.52
N GLU A 118 -8.94 -2.95 -6.97
CA GLU A 118 -7.65 -2.30 -6.67
C GLU A 118 -7.61 -0.86 -7.18
N ILE A 119 -8.17 -0.58 -8.36
CA ILE A 119 -8.32 0.77 -8.89
C ILE A 119 -9.22 1.65 -8.02
N LEU A 120 -10.33 1.09 -7.52
CA LEU A 120 -11.23 1.83 -6.62
C LEU A 120 -10.49 2.23 -5.35
N TYR A 121 -9.65 1.36 -4.81
CA TYR A 121 -8.80 1.70 -3.66
C TYR A 121 -7.80 2.82 -4.01
N MET A 122 -7.15 2.75 -5.18
CA MET A 122 -6.25 3.82 -5.61
C MET A 122 -6.97 5.16 -5.80
N ARG A 123 -8.21 5.17 -6.32
CA ARG A 123 -9.05 6.38 -6.42
C ARG A 123 -9.32 6.99 -5.06
N VAL A 124 -9.65 6.14 -4.09
CA VAL A 124 -9.88 6.57 -2.70
C VAL A 124 -8.62 7.23 -2.16
N PHE A 125 -7.47 6.57 -2.31
CA PHE A 125 -6.19 7.12 -1.88
C PHE A 125 -5.90 8.48 -2.51
N ASP A 126 -5.93 8.57 -3.84
CA ASP A 126 -5.63 9.80 -4.59
C ASP A 126 -6.53 10.95 -4.17
N ARG A 127 -7.85 10.69 -4.08
CA ARG A 127 -8.84 11.69 -3.68
C ARG A 127 -8.61 12.20 -2.27
N CYS A 128 -8.23 11.31 -1.34
CA CYS A 128 -7.94 11.70 0.03
C CYS A 128 -6.63 12.48 0.10
N TYR A 129 -5.57 11.96 -0.53
CA TYR A 129 -4.25 12.58 -0.56
C TYR A 129 -4.27 14.01 -1.14
N ASP A 130 -5.06 14.25 -2.19
CA ASP A 130 -5.24 15.58 -2.79
C ASP A 130 -5.84 16.60 -1.81
N LYS A 131 -6.61 16.17 -0.82
CA LYS A 131 -7.23 17.03 0.19
C LYS A 131 -6.36 17.24 1.42
N LEU A 132 -5.32 16.43 1.61
CA LEU A 132 -4.41 16.54 2.75
C LEU A 132 -3.60 17.84 2.68
N HIS A 133 -3.32 18.40 3.85
CA HIS A 133 -2.37 19.49 3.98
C HIS A 133 -0.93 18.97 3.85
N LYS A 134 0.04 19.89 3.78
CA LYS A 134 1.44 19.53 3.57
C LYS A 134 1.96 18.58 4.64
N ASP A 135 1.74 18.90 5.92
CA ASP A 135 2.27 18.13 7.05
C ASP A 135 1.72 16.68 7.06
N ASP A 136 0.43 16.53 6.76
CA ASP A 136 -0.23 15.22 6.61
C ASP A 136 0.39 14.38 5.48
N ARG A 137 0.70 15.02 4.34
CA ARG A 137 1.34 14.37 3.21
C ARG A 137 2.76 13.94 3.55
N ASP A 138 3.53 14.82 4.18
CA ASP A 138 4.90 14.54 4.60
C ASP A 138 4.92 13.38 5.61
N ALA A 139 3.92 13.29 6.49
CA ALA A 139 3.79 12.19 7.43
C ALA A 139 3.54 10.83 6.76
N ILE A 140 2.66 10.78 5.75
CA ILE A 140 2.44 9.55 4.96
C ILE A 140 3.69 9.14 4.21
N LEU A 141 4.38 10.09 3.58
CA LEU A 141 5.61 9.81 2.82
C LEU A 141 6.70 9.28 3.74
N PHE A 142 6.81 9.81 4.96
CA PHE A 142 7.72 9.30 5.98
C PHE A 142 7.41 7.84 6.35
N VAL A 143 6.14 7.52 6.61
CA VAL A 143 5.72 6.15 6.95
C VAL A 143 5.93 5.19 5.77
N ARG A 144 5.63 5.62 4.55
CA ARG A 144 5.94 4.87 3.33
C ARG A 144 7.43 4.55 3.25
N ASP A 145 8.29 5.56 3.35
CA ASP A 145 9.74 5.37 3.22
C ASP A 145 10.26 4.38 4.26
N LEU A 146 9.69 4.40 5.46
CA LEU A 146 10.04 3.46 6.52
C LEU A 146 9.61 2.01 6.24
N LEU A 147 8.48 1.81 5.55
CA LEU A 147 7.95 0.49 5.22
C LEU A 147 8.57 -0.09 3.95
N VAL A 148 8.93 0.77 2.99
CA VAL A 148 9.53 0.39 1.71
C VAL A 148 11.04 0.22 1.82
N GLN A 149 11.70 1.04 2.65
CA GLN A 149 13.12 0.88 2.89
C GLN A 149 13.33 -0.21 3.94
N ASP A 150 14.17 -1.18 3.59
CA ASP A 150 14.87 -1.96 4.59
C ASP A 150 15.94 -1.04 5.20
N MET A 151 15.52 -0.18 6.14
CA MET A 151 16.44 0.77 6.78
C MET A 151 17.68 0.02 7.28
N LEU A 152 18.82 0.69 7.12
CA LEU A 152 20.18 0.37 7.61
C LEU A 152 20.26 0.24 9.15
N MET A 153 19.33 -0.50 9.75
CA MET A 153 19.40 -0.92 11.13
C MET A 153 20.36 -2.09 11.15
N ASP A 154 21.45 -1.94 11.90
CA ASP A 154 22.40 -3.01 12.10
C ASP A 154 21.65 -4.29 12.51
N PRO A 155 21.64 -5.34 11.65
CA PRO A 155 20.91 -6.58 11.88
C PRO A 155 21.34 -7.30 13.16
N SER A 156 22.50 -6.95 13.71
CA SER A 156 23.00 -7.51 14.97
C SER A 156 22.30 -6.95 16.21
N VAL A 157 21.61 -5.81 16.09
CA VAL A 157 20.98 -5.16 17.26
C VAL A 157 19.64 -5.81 17.59
N PHE A 158 18.90 -6.35 16.61
CA PHE A 158 17.67 -7.10 16.86
C PHE A 158 17.47 -8.20 15.80
N ASN A 159 16.97 -9.36 16.22
CA ASN A 159 16.72 -10.53 15.37
C ASN A 159 15.44 -10.32 14.52
N VAL A 160 15.49 -9.37 13.57
CA VAL A 160 14.32 -8.87 12.81
C VAL A 160 14.05 -9.71 11.56
N LYS A 161 13.73 -11.00 11.70
CA LYS A 161 13.60 -11.89 10.53
C LYS A 161 12.25 -11.91 9.82
N ASP A 162 11.21 -11.25 10.32
CA ASP A 162 9.83 -11.58 9.90
C ASP A 162 8.89 -10.38 9.60
N TYR A 163 9.42 -9.18 9.33
CA TYR A 163 8.57 -8.07 8.87
C TYR A 163 8.43 -8.03 7.36
N LYS A 164 7.19 -7.92 6.88
CA LYS A 164 6.89 -7.68 5.47
C LYS A 164 7.56 -6.38 5.00
N ILE A 165 8.33 -6.48 3.91
CA ILE A 165 8.79 -5.32 3.15
C ILE A 165 7.68 -4.98 2.16
N TYR A 166 7.22 -3.74 2.22
CA TYR A 166 6.21 -3.23 1.32
C TYR A 166 6.87 -2.65 0.08
N ASP A 167 6.20 -2.76 -1.07
CA ASP A 167 6.44 -1.80 -2.15
C ASP A 167 5.46 -0.63 -2.04
N ASP A 168 5.70 0.40 -2.87
CA ASP A 168 4.84 1.56 -2.96
C ASP A 168 3.39 1.16 -3.30
N TYR A 169 3.19 0.22 -4.22
CA TYR A 169 1.88 -0.20 -4.68
C TYR A 169 1.04 -0.77 -3.54
N GLU A 170 1.61 -1.71 -2.78
CA GLU A 170 0.97 -2.34 -1.65
C GLU A 170 0.63 -1.34 -0.54
N PHE A 171 1.53 -0.41 -0.24
CA PHE A 171 1.32 0.60 0.79
C PHE A 171 0.11 1.49 0.48
N TYR A 172 0.09 2.11 -0.71
CA TYR A 172 -1.02 2.99 -1.09
C TYR A 172 -2.33 2.21 -1.27
N ARG A 173 -2.26 0.96 -1.74
CA ARG A 173 -3.43 0.08 -1.85
C ARG A 173 -4.08 -0.13 -0.48
N ILE A 174 -3.29 -0.38 0.56
CA ILE A 174 -3.82 -0.59 1.92
C ILE A 174 -4.51 0.68 2.42
N LEU A 175 -3.90 1.84 2.25
CA LEU A 175 -4.52 3.10 2.64
C LEU A 175 -5.83 3.37 1.88
N GLY A 176 -5.86 3.05 0.58
CA GLY A 176 -7.08 3.10 -0.23
C GLY A 176 -8.18 2.13 0.24
N LYS A 177 -7.80 0.91 0.64
CA LYS A 177 -8.71 -0.12 1.18
C LYS A 177 -9.40 0.30 2.47
N LEU A 178 -8.81 1.20 3.25
CA LEU A 178 -9.44 1.74 4.47
C LEU A 178 -10.72 2.53 4.17
N GLY A 179 -10.86 3.09 2.97
CA GLY A 179 -11.91 4.04 2.65
C GLY A 179 -11.58 5.46 3.14
N ASP A 180 -12.31 6.45 2.61
CA ASP A 180 -12.03 7.87 2.82
C ASP A 180 -11.93 8.24 4.33
N ASP A 181 -12.91 7.85 5.16
CA ASP A 181 -12.98 8.26 6.57
C ASP A 181 -11.87 7.68 7.44
N ARG A 182 -11.55 6.39 7.24
CA ARG A 182 -10.51 5.70 8.04
C ARG A 182 -9.12 6.12 7.60
N MET A 183 -8.91 6.35 6.30
CA MET A 183 -7.65 6.86 5.78
C MET A 183 -7.33 8.21 6.42
N VAL A 184 -8.25 9.18 6.39
CA VAL A 184 -8.01 10.51 6.99
C VAL A 184 -7.63 10.41 8.48
N LYS A 185 -8.28 9.52 9.24
CA LYS A 185 -7.94 9.30 10.66
C LYS A 185 -6.53 8.72 10.84
N VAL A 186 -6.18 7.71 10.05
CA VAL A 186 -4.84 7.09 10.08
C VAL A 186 -3.76 8.13 9.77
N VAL A 187 -4.00 8.96 8.77
CA VAL A 187 -3.08 10.04 8.40
C VAL A 187 -2.91 11.05 9.53
N GLY A 188 -4.00 11.48 10.15
CA GLY A 188 -3.94 12.39 11.30
C GLY A 188 -3.13 11.81 12.47
N ILE A 189 -3.25 10.51 12.74
CA ILE A 189 -2.43 9.84 13.76
C ILE A 189 -0.94 9.91 13.42
N PHE A 190 -0.54 9.60 12.19
CA PHE A 190 0.86 9.68 11.80
C PHE A 190 1.38 11.12 11.83
N ALA A 191 0.58 12.09 11.38
CA ALA A 191 0.94 13.50 11.43
C ALA A 191 1.17 13.98 12.88
N ASP A 192 0.27 13.64 13.80
CA ASP A 192 0.39 14.00 15.21
C ASP A 192 1.65 13.39 15.85
N LEU A 193 1.93 12.11 15.55
CA LEU A 193 3.09 11.43 16.12
C LEU A 193 4.40 11.96 15.56
N ASN A 194 4.46 12.22 14.25
CA ASN A 194 5.63 12.83 13.63
C ASN A 194 5.89 14.22 14.19
N LYS A 195 4.85 15.04 14.34
CA LYS A 195 4.95 16.36 14.96
C LYS A 195 5.48 16.30 16.40
N LYS A 196 4.99 15.35 17.21
CA LYS A 196 5.51 15.17 18.58
C LYS A 196 6.99 14.78 18.58
N MET A 197 7.41 13.87 17.69
CA MET A 197 8.83 13.51 17.57
C MET A 197 9.70 14.70 17.14
N ASP A 198 9.24 15.52 16.20
CA ASP A 198 9.97 16.71 15.75
C ASP A 198 10.12 17.73 16.88
N LEU A 199 9.04 18.00 17.63
CA LEU A 199 9.09 18.91 18.80
C LEU A 199 10.05 18.41 19.89
N LEU A 200 10.09 17.11 20.13
CA LEU A 200 11.03 16.50 21.07
C LEU A 200 12.47 16.64 20.58
N PHE A 201 12.72 16.40 19.29
CA PHE A 201 14.03 16.58 18.70
C PHE A 201 14.50 18.05 18.76
N ASP A 202 13.61 19.00 18.47
CA ASP A 202 13.87 20.43 18.58
C ASP A 202 14.18 20.84 20.02
N SER A 203 13.48 20.27 21.00
CA SER A 203 13.75 20.51 22.43
C SER A 203 15.16 20.05 22.83
N ILE A 204 15.65 18.95 22.25
CA ILE A 204 17.03 18.49 22.45
C ILE A 204 18.02 19.42 21.75
N ASN A 205 17.70 19.89 20.54
CA ASN A 205 18.56 20.81 19.79
C ASN A 205 18.65 22.21 20.43
N ALA A 206 17.62 22.63 21.19
CA ALA A 206 17.65 23.88 21.96
C ALA A 206 18.83 23.95 22.96
N PHE A 207 19.41 22.80 23.34
CA PHE A 207 20.63 22.76 24.15
C PHE A 207 21.81 23.48 23.51
N ASP A 208 21.86 23.61 22.17
CA ASP A 208 22.90 24.41 21.52
C ASP A 208 22.85 25.88 21.96
N GLY A 209 21.64 26.43 22.19
CA GLY A 209 21.45 27.75 22.74
C GLY A 209 21.96 27.86 24.19
N TYR A 210 21.62 26.88 25.04
CA TYR A 210 22.10 26.84 26.43
C TYR A 210 23.63 26.72 26.50
N ILE A 211 24.24 25.88 25.67
CA ILE A 211 25.69 25.71 25.58
C ILE A 211 26.38 27.00 25.12
N ALA A 212 25.80 27.72 24.15
CA ALA A 212 26.35 28.96 23.65
C ALA A 212 26.28 30.10 24.67
N ALA A 213 25.18 30.17 25.44
CA ALA A 213 24.95 31.22 26.44
C ALA A 213 25.68 31.00 27.77
N GLU A 214 26.01 29.75 28.11
CA GLU A 214 26.67 29.42 29.38
C GLU A 214 28.15 29.88 29.41
N LYS A 215 28.50 30.55 30.51
CA LYS A 215 29.85 31.10 30.77
C LYS A 215 30.69 30.21 31.68
N ASP A 216 30.05 29.42 32.53
CA ASP A 216 30.75 28.46 33.40
C ASP A 216 31.08 27.19 32.61
N ASP A 217 32.39 26.89 32.48
CA ASP A 217 32.86 25.76 31.68
C ASP A 217 32.32 24.42 32.15
N LYS A 218 32.14 24.24 33.47
CA LYS A 218 31.62 22.99 34.04
C LYS A 218 30.13 22.82 33.72
N ARG A 219 29.31 23.86 33.87
CA ARG A 219 27.89 23.83 33.49
C ARG A 219 27.73 23.65 31.98
N LYS A 220 28.58 24.29 31.18
CA LYS A 220 28.59 24.13 29.73
C LYS A 220 28.85 22.68 29.31
N GLU A 221 29.80 22.04 29.97
CA GLU A 221 30.08 20.62 29.77
C GLU A 221 28.91 19.72 30.21
N ASN A 222 28.23 20.05 31.31
CA ASN A 222 27.01 19.35 31.71
C ASN A 222 25.91 19.43 30.63
N PHE A 223 25.69 20.60 30.01
CA PHE A 223 24.73 20.73 28.91
C PHE A 223 25.12 19.89 27.67
N ARG A 224 26.41 19.84 27.31
CA ARG A 224 26.89 18.99 26.19
C ARG A 224 26.64 17.52 26.46
N ASN A 225 27.00 17.06 27.66
CA ASN A 225 26.79 15.66 28.07
C ASN A 225 25.30 15.32 28.11
N ALA A 226 24.47 16.21 28.64
CA ALA A 226 23.02 16.03 28.64
C ALA A 226 22.45 15.94 27.22
N LYS A 227 22.82 16.88 26.32
CA LYS A 227 22.40 16.83 24.91
C LYS A 227 22.78 15.50 24.26
N SER A 228 24.03 15.05 24.43
CA SER A 228 24.51 13.79 23.86
C SER A 228 23.70 12.59 24.38
N ASN A 229 23.44 12.54 25.68
CA ASN A 229 22.63 11.50 26.30
C ASN A 229 21.16 11.53 25.82
N PHE A 230 20.56 12.71 25.70
CA PHE A 230 19.19 12.84 25.21
C PHE A 230 19.07 12.50 23.73
N LEU A 231 20.04 12.86 22.88
CA LEU A 231 20.09 12.42 21.49
C LEU A 231 20.20 10.90 21.38
N TYR A 232 21.05 10.28 22.20
CA TYR A 232 21.16 8.82 22.26
C TYR A 232 19.83 8.17 22.63
N SER A 233 19.18 8.63 23.71
CA SER A 233 17.85 8.14 24.11
C SER A 233 16.78 8.42 23.06
N PHE A 234 16.80 9.57 22.39
CA PHE A 234 15.85 9.88 21.32
C PHE A 234 15.96 8.88 20.18
N HIS A 235 17.18 8.62 19.71
CA HIS A 235 17.39 7.67 18.61
C HIS A 235 17.03 6.24 19.01
N ARG A 236 17.45 5.79 20.20
CA ARG A 236 17.29 4.41 20.64
C ARG A 236 15.91 4.09 21.23
N ASP A 237 15.39 4.96 22.09
CA ASP A 237 14.21 4.66 22.91
C ASP A 237 12.92 5.25 22.30
N VAL A 238 13.03 6.27 21.44
CA VAL A 238 11.88 6.92 20.78
C VAL A 238 11.81 6.55 19.30
N LYS A 239 12.78 7.01 18.50
CA LYS A 239 12.75 6.86 17.04
C LYS A 239 12.76 5.39 16.61
N LEU A 240 13.64 4.58 17.19
CA LEU A 240 13.71 3.16 16.87
C LEU A 240 12.43 2.40 17.27
N VAL A 241 11.85 2.71 18.43
CA VAL A 241 10.59 2.11 18.89
C VAL A 241 9.43 2.51 17.99
N TYR A 242 9.36 3.77 17.56
CA TYR A 242 8.38 4.21 16.57
C TYR A 242 8.47 3.35 15.31
N PHE A 243 9.68 3.14 14.82
CA PHE A 243 9.91 2.43 13.56
C PHE A 243 9.45 0.99 13.64
N PHE A 244 9.76 0.31 14.74
CA PHE A 244 9.28 -1.05 14.97
C PHE A 244 7.77 -1.12 15.12
N ASN A 245 7.16 -0.18 15.83
CA ASN A 245 5.71 -0.17 15.98
C ASN A 245 5.03 0.03 14.62
N ILE A 246 5.54 0.93 13.77
CA ILE A 246 5.03 1.10 12.41
C ILE A 246 5.18 -0.19 11.60
N LYS A 247 6.37 -0.82 11.57
CA LYS A 247 6.53 -2.11 10.84
C LYS A 247 5.62 -3.20 11.40
N SER A 248 5.44 -3.27 12.71
CA SER A 248 4.58 -4.26 13.37
C SER A 248 3.11 -4.07 13.03
N VAL A 249 2.58 -2.84 13.05
CA VAL A 249 1.16 -2.62 12.71
C VAL A 249 0.85 -2.93 11.25
N PHE A 250 1.82 -2.79 10.35
CA PHE A 250 1.70 -3.18 8.95
C PHE A 250 2.06 -4.66 8.69
N ASN A 251 2.38 -5.48 9.69
CA ASN A 251 2.73 -6.88 9.48
C ASN A 251 1.51 -7.83 9.39
N SER A 252 0.31 -7.30 9.20
CA SER A 252 -0.92 -8.07 9.00
C SER A 252 -1.38 -7.99 7.55
N ASP A 253 -1.90 -9.08 7.01
CA ASP A 253 -2.57 -9.08 5.69
C ASP A 253 -4.02 -8.56 5.76
N ASN A 254 -4.56 -8.36 6.95
CA ASN A 254 -5.92 -7.88 7.16
C ASN A 254 -5.95 -6.36 7.45
N VAL A 255 -6.61 -5.62 6.57
CA VAL A 255 -6.73 -4.15 6.63
C VAL A 255 -7.44 -3.66 7.91
N ASP A 256 -8.42 -4.41 8.43
CA ASP A 256 -9.11 -4.05 9.67
C ASP A 256 -8.19 -4.18 10.89
N ASP A 257 -7.28 -5.17 10.88
CA ASP A 257 -6.29 -5.36 11.93
C ASP A 257 -5.21 -4.27 11.89
N ILE A 258 -4.75 -3.91 10.68
CA ILE A 258 -3.84 -2.76 10.48
C ILE A 258 -4.49 -1.50 11.05
N TYR A 259 -5.72 -1.18 10.64
CA TYR A 259 -6.45 -0.01 11.14
C TYR A 259 -6.55 -0.01 12.67
N SER A 260 -7.03 -1.12 13.24
CA SER A 260 -7.21 -1.25 14.69
C SER A 260 -5.90 -1.10 15.46
N SER A 261 -4.78 -1.51 14.88
CA SER A 261 -3.46 -1.40 15.47
C SER A 261 -2.91 0.02 15.38
N ILE A 262 -3.10 0.70 14.25
CA ILE A 262 -2.73 2.13 14.10
C ILE A 262 -3.50 2.99 15.10
N MET A 263 -4.80 2.72 15.31
CA MET A 263 -5.61 3.47 16.29
C MET A 263 -5.06 3.38 17.73
N LYS A 264 -4.34 2.30 18.06
CA LYS A 264 -3.71 2.11 19.37
C LYS A 264 -2.31 2.73 19.46
N LEU A 265 -1.68 2.98 18.31
CA LEU A 265 -0.29 3.40 18.21
C LEU A 265 -0.03 4.76 18.88
N SER A 266 -0.98 5.68 18.78
CA SER A 266 -0.88 7.00 19.44
C SER A 266 -0.79 6.89 20.95
N THR A 267 -1.56 5.98 21.56
CA THR A 267 -1.59 5.79 23.00
C THR A 267 -0.35 5.03 23.47
N SER A 268 0.05 3.97 22.75
CA SER A 268 1.22 3.17 23.13
C SER A 268 2.55 3.92 22.96
N PHE A 269 2.63 4.84 21.99
CA PHE A 269 3.88 5.54 21.68
C PHE A 269 4.06 6.84 22.50
N SER A 270 2.97 7.48 22.94
CA SER A 270 3.07 8.74 23.70
C SER A 270 3.88 8.59 25.00
N THR A 271 3.81 7.44 25.67
CA THR A 271 4.56 7.18 26.92
C THR A 271 6.07 7.23 26.76
N TYR A 272 6.60 6.82 25.60
CA TYR A 272 8.04 6.86 25.31
C TYR A 272 8.54 8.30 25.09
N MET A 273 7.73 9.12 24.43
CA MET A 273 8.04 10.53 24.20
C MET A 273 7.94 11.32 25.50
N GLU A 274 6.84 11.18 26.25
CA GLU A 274 6.62 11.84 27.54
C GLU A 274 7.75 11.53 28.54
N GLY A 275 8.21 10.27 28.61
CA GLY A 275 9.32 9.90 29.49
C GLY A 275 10.68 10.53 29.13
N LEU A 276 10.91 10.93 27.87
CA LEU A 276 12.10 11.70 27.50
C LEU A 276 11.90 13.21 27.71
N GLU A 277 10.71 13.72 27.41
CA GLU A 277 10.30 15.10 27.70
C GLU A 277 10.47 15.44 29.19
N ASP A 278 9.98 14.57 30.07
CA ASP A 278 10.11 14.74 31.52
C ASP A 278 11.59 14.80 31.95
N ARG A 279 12.43 13.89 31.43
CA ARG A 279 13.86 13.87 31.73
C ARG A 279 14.57 15.15 31.30
N ILE A 280 14.21 15.69 30.13
CA ILE A 280 14.71 16.98 29.66
C ILE A 280 14.26 18.09 30.61
N TRP A 281 12.98 18.13 30.97
CA TRP A 281 12.42 19.14 31.84
C TRP A 281 13.08 19.15 33.23
N TYR A 282 13.22 17.99 33.88
CA TYR A 282 13.89 17.88 35.17
C TYR A 282 15.35 18.33 35.11
N PHE A 283 16.08 17.96 34.05
CA PHE A 283 17.45 18.43 33.87
C PHE A 283 17.53 19.96 33.75
N LEU A 284 16.66 20.57 32.95
CA LEU A 284 16.64 22.03 32.79
C LEU A 284 16.26 22.74 34.09
N LYS A 285 15.34 22.17 34.86
CA LYS A 285 14.96 22.67 36.19
C LYS A 285 16.13 22.59 37.19
N ASP A 286 16.83 21.47 37.25
CA ASP A 286 18.00 21.30 38.11
C ASP A 286 19.15 22.25 37.73
N MET A 287 19.25 22.57 36.44
CA MET A 287 20.19 23.58 35.92
C MET A 287 19.71 25.02 36.10
N GLY A 288 18.50 25.25 36.65
CA GLY A 288 17.94 26.58 36.91
C GLY A 288 17.57 27.37 35.65
N ILE A 289 17.19 26.67 34.56
CA ILE A 289 16.77 27.27 33.29
C ILE A 289 15.25 27.52 33.26
N VAL A 290 14.47 26.61 33.83
CA VAL A 290 12.99 26.65 33.92
C VAL A 290 12.53 26.49 35.36
#